data_AF-A0A7X9DBL9-F1
#
_entry.id   AF-A0A7X9DBL9-F1
#
_cell.length_a   1.000
_cell.length_b   1.000
_cell.length_c   1.000
_cell.angle_alpha   90.00
_cell.angle_beta   90.00
_cell.angle_gamma   90.00
#
_symmetry.space_group_name_H-M   'P 1'
#
loop_
_entity.id
_entity.type
_entity.pdbx_description
1 polymer ?
#
loop_
_entity_poly.entity_id
_entity_poly.type
_entity_poly.pdbx_seq_one_letter_code
_entity_poly.pdbx_strand_id
1 'polypeptide(L)'
;MINFLKLNNLNSYKIAFNISNYIWEIIIKWDNFSRNSFGSQLVRSIDSISANIAEGFGRYSKKDKIKFYRYSFGSLKETQDWIQKAKIRKLINNEEYKYIMVN
;
A
#
# COMPACT_ATOMS: atom_id res chain seq x y z
N MET A 1 27.01 -21.31 0.62
CA MET A 1 25.56 -21.57 0.76
C MET A 1 24.84 -20.71 -0.28
N ILE A 2 24.05 -21.29 -1.19
CA ILE A 2 23.31 -20.50 -2.19
C ILE A 2 22.22 -19.71 -1.46
N ASN A 3 22.25 -18.38 -1.57
CA ASN A 3 21.24 -17.52 -0.97
C ASN A 3 20.13 -17.25 -2.00
N PHE A 4 19.00 -17.94 -1.84
CA PHE A 4 17.83 -17.67 -2.66
C PHE A 4 17.20 -16.33 -2.26
N LEU A 5 16.71 -15.59 -3.25
CA LEU A 5 15.92 -14.39 -3.01
C LEU A 5 14.70 -14.77 -2.14
N LYS A 6 14.43 -14.00 -1.08
CA LYS A 6 13.24 -14.11 -0.22
C LYS A 6 12.37 -12.89 -0.40
N LEU A 7 11.09 -12.99 -0.06
CA LEU A 7 10.13 -11.88 -0.15
C LEU A 7 10.63 -10.62 0.58
N ASN A 8 11.18 -10.77 1.79
CA ASN A 8 11.71 -9.67 2.60
C ASN A 8 12.98 -9.03 2.00
N ASN A 9 13.58 -9.60 0.95
CA ASN A 9 14.64 -8.94 0.20
C ASN A 9 14.10 -7.92 -0.81
N LEU A 10 12.81 -7.96 -1.16
CA LEU A 10 12.19 -7.00 -2.07
C LEU A 10 11.93 -5.67 -1.34
N ASN A 11 12.59 -4.60 -1.79
CA ASN A 11 12.36 -3.26 -1.25
C ASN A 11 10.92 -2.78 -1.47
N SER A 12 10.33 -3.06 -2.64
CA SER A 12 8.94 -2.72 -2.93
C SER A 12 7.95 -3.34 -1.95
N TYR A 13 8.18 -4.61 -1.55
CA TYR A 13 7.36 -5.26 -0.54
C TYR A 13 7.49 -4.58 0.82
N LYS A 14 8.73 -4.38 1.30
CA LYS A 14 8.99 -3.76 2.61
C LYS A 14 8.40 -2.36 2.71
N ILE A 15 8.57 -1.54 1.68
CA ILE A 15 8.03 -0.18 1.64
C ILE A 15 6.50 -0.22 1.68
N ALA A 16 5.87 -0.99 0.79
CA ALA A 16 4.41 -1.10 0.75
C ALA A 16 3.83 -1.60 2.08
N PHE A 17 4.45 -2.63 2.67
CA PHE A 17 4.04 -3.19 3.96
C PHE A 17 4.17 -2.17 5.10
N ASN A 18 5.29 -1.45 5.19
CA ASN A 18 5.50 -0.47 6.26
C ASN A 18 4.57 0.75 6.11
N ILE A 19 4.39 1.26 4.89
CA ILE A 19 3.49 2.38 4.61
C ILE A 19 2.03 1.99 4.89
N SER A 20 1.62 0.75 4.58
CA SER A 20 0.25 0.30 4.86
C SER A 20 -0.06 0.28 6.35
N ASN A 21 0.86 -0.21 7.18
CA ASN A 21 0.73 -0.18 8.63
C ASN A 21 0.76 1.25 9.19
N TYR A 22 1.61 2.14 8.65
CA TYR A 22 1.62 3.54 9.04
C TYR A 22 0.28 4.23 8.75
N ILE A 23 -0.29 4.00 7.56
CA ILE A 23 -1.59 4.54 7.17
C ILE A 23 -2.72 3.97 8.04
N TRP A 24 -2.66 2.67 8.39
CA TRP A 24 -3.63 2.06 9.30
C TRP A 24 -3.71 2.81 10.62
N GLU A 25 -2.57 3.10 11.26
CA GLU A 25 -2.49 3.84 12.53
C GLU A 25 -3.05 5.27 12.45
N ILE A 26 -3.06 5.88 11.27
CA ILE A 26 -3.70 7.17 11.03
C ILE A 26 -5.22 6.98 10.93
N ILE A 27 -5.68 6.03 10.12
CA ILE A 27 -7.10 5.84 9.80
C ILE A 27 -7.93 5.41 11.01
N ILE A 28 -7.37 4.60 11.91
CA ILE A 28 -8.08 4.18 13.14
C ILE A 28 -8.38 5.36 14.09
N LYS A 29 -7.76 6.52 13.88
CA LYS A 29 -8.00 7.74 14.67
C LYS A 29 -9.06 8.65 14.04
N TRP A 30 -9.45 8.42 12.79
CA TRP A 30 -10.47 9.22 12.12
C TRP A 30 -11.87 8.99 12.71
N ASP A 31 -12.76 9.96 12.55
CA ASP A 31 -14.17 9.81 12.90
C ASP A 31 -14.84 8.67 12.09
N ASN A 32 -15.98 8.18 12.57
CA ASN A 32 -16.66 7.03 11.98
C ASN A 32 -17.07 7.25 10.51
N PHE A 33 -17.53 8.45 10.14
CA PHE A 33 -17.95 8.73 8.77
C PHE A 33 -16.75 8.67 7.83
N SER A 34 -15.66 9.36 8.20
CA SER A 34 -14.41 9.36 7.46
C SER A 34 -13.82 7.96 7.30
N ARG A 35 -13.73 7.22 8.41
CA ARG A 35 -13.18 5.87 8.45
C ARG A 35 -13.98 4.89 7.59
N ASN A 36 -15.30 4.88 7.72
CA ASN A 36 -16.15 3.89 7.03
C ASN A 36 -16.28 4.19 5.53
N SER A 37 -16.34 5.47 5.15
CA SER A 37 -16.51 5.86 3.75
C SER A 37 -15.23 5.67 2.93
N PHE A 38 -14.21 6.49 3.17
CA PHE A 38 -13.00 6.52 2.35
C PHE A 38 -11.80 5.87 3.05
N GLY A 39 -11.74 5.88 4.39
CA GLY A 39 -10.67 5.18 5.12
C GLY A 39 -10.62 3.70 4.80
N SER A 40 -11.77 3.03 4.75
CA SER A 40 -11.86 1.62 4.38
C SER A 40 -11.37 1.34 2.95
N GLN A 41 -11.59 2.26 2.00
CA GLN A 41 -11.09 2.14 0.62
C GLN A 41 -9.58 2.35 0.57
N LEU A 42 -9.07 3.35 1.31
CA LEU A 42 -7.64 3.62 1.40
C LEU A 42 -6.89 2.43 1.99
N VAL A 43 -7.33 1.88 3.14
CA VAL A 43 -6.71 0.66 3.74
C VAL A 43 -6.68 -0.48 2.73
N ARG A 44 -7.81 -0.80 2.09
CA ARG A 44 -7.90 -1.92 1.15
C ARG A 44 -6.95 -1.75 -0.04
N SER A 45 -6.85 -0.54 -0.58
CA SER A 45 -5.96 -0.25 -1.71
C SER A 45 -4.47 -0.32 -1.31
N ILE A 46 -4.06 0.26 -0.18
CA ILE A 46 -2.64 0.21 0.24
C ILE A 46 -2.20 -1.20 0.64
N ASP A 47 -3.03 -1.95 1.38
CA ASP A 47 -2.69 -3.32 1.80
C ASP A 47 -2.57 -4.25 0.59
N SER A 48 -3.42 -4.05 -0.42
CA SER A 48 -3.39 -4.79 -1.68
C SER A 48 -2.04 -4.66 -2.41
N ILE A 49 -1.30 -3.58 -2.24
CA ILE A 49 0.02 -3.40 -2.90
C ILE A 49 0.99 -4.48 -2.42
N SER A 50 1.18 -4.59 -1.09
CA SER A 50 2.13 -5.55 -0.50
C SER A 50 1.63 -6.99 -0.64
N ALA A 51 0.31 -7.21 -0.52
CA ALA A 51 -0.32 -8.51 -0.73
C ALA A 51 -0.09 -9.04 -2.16
N ASN A 52 -0.31 -8.21 -3.19
CA ASN A 52 -0.06 -8.60 -4.58
C ASN A 52 1.43 -8.83 -4.85
N ILE A 53 2.35 -8.09 -4.22
CA ILE A 53 3.79 -8.36 -4.34
C ILE A 53 4.13 -9.72 -3.74
N ALA A 54 3.61 -10.02 -2.54
CA ALA A 54 3.82 -11.30 -1.87
C ALA A 54 3.26 -12.47 -2.68
N GLU A 55 2.03 -12.33 -3.19
CA GLU A 55 1.39 -13.35 -4.00
C GLU A 55 2.13 -13.57 -5.32
N GLY A 56 2.50 -12.49 -6.01
CA GLY A 56 3.30 -12.54 -7.23
C GLY A 56 4.67 -13.19 -7.01
N PHE A 57 5.33 -12.90 -5.89
CA PHE A 57 6.61 -13.53 -5.53
C PHE A 57 6.51 -15.05 -5.43
N GLY A 58 5.41 -15.55 -4.85
CA GLY A 58 5.12 -16.97 -4.67
C GLY A 58 4.66 -17.71 -5.94
N ARG A 59 4.34 -17.02 -7.05
CA ARG A 59 3.94 -17.70 -8.29
C ARG A 59 5.12 -18.41 -8.96
N TYR A 60 4.84 -19.54 -9.63
CA TYR A 60 5.87 -20.29 -10.35
C TYR A 60 6.24 -19.63 -11.68
N SER A 61 5.23 -19.31 -12.51
CA SER A 61 5.45 -18.82 -13.87
C SER A 61 5.76 -17.31 -13.90
N LYS A 62 6.69 -16.89 -14.76
CA LYS A 62 7.01 -15.46 -14.96
C LYS A 62 5.78 -14.64 -15.36
N LYS A 63 4.90 -15.20 -16.18
CA LYS A 63 3.68 -14.53 -16.66
C LYS A 63 2.74 -14.19 -15.51
N ASP A 64 2.57 -15.12 -14.56
CA ASP A 64 1.71 -14.89 -13.40
C ASP A 64 2.33 -13.89 -12.43
N LYS A 65 3.65 -13.96 -12.18
CA LYS A 65 4.36 -12.94 -11.37
C LYS A 65 4.06 -11.52 -11.88
N ILE A 66 4.25 -11.32 -13.19
CA ILE A 66 4.03 -10.02 -13.84
C ILE A 66 2.58 -9.57 -13.69
N LYS A 67 1.60 -10.47 -13.78
CA LYS A 67 0.18 -10.15 -13.60
C LYS A 67 -0.09 -9.57 -12.21
N PHE A 68 0.41 -10.22 -11.15
CA PHE A 68 0.26 -9.71 -9.78
C PHE A 68 0.99 -8.40 -9.53
N TYR A 69 2.19 -8.22 -10.09
CA TYR A 69 2.91 -6.95 -9.97
C TYR A 69 2.19 -5.79 -10.67
N ARG A 70 1.46 -6.06 -11.77
CA ARG A 70 0.58 -5.07 -12.40
C ARG A 70 -0.62 -4.72 -11.52
N TYR A 71 -1.19 -5.70 -10.81
CA TYR A 71 -2.26 -5.41 -9.83
C TYR A 71 -1.77 -4.55 -8.68
N SER A 72 -0.58 -4.86 -8.14
CA SER A 72 0.10 -4.02 -7.14
C SER A 72 0.27 -2.57 -7.63
N PHE A 73 0.68 -2.37 -8.89
CA PHE A 73 0.78 -1.04 -9.49
C PHE A 73 -0.58 -0.34 -9.66
N GLY A 74 -1.63 -1.08 -10.02
CA GLY A 74 -2.99 -0.55 -10.05
C GLY A 74 -3.45 -0.06 -8.68
N SER A 75 -3.26 -0.88 -7.65
CA SER A 75 -3.56 -0.52 -6.26
C SER A 75 -2.74 0.67 -5.75
N LEU A 76 -1.48 0.83 -6.21
CA LEU A 76 -0.68 2.03 -5.92
C LEU A 76 -1.33 3.30 -6.48
N LYS A 77 -1.83 3.27 -7.73
CA LYS A 77 -2.49 4.43 -8.33
C LYS A 77 -3.79 4.81 -7.60
N GLU A 78 -4.57 3.80 -7.22
CA GLU A 78 -5.76 4.00 -6.41
C GLU A 78 -5.42 4.59 -5.03
N THR A 79 -4.40 4.06 -4.37
CA THR A 79 -3.92 4.55 -3.07
C THR A 79 -3.49 6.01 -3.15
N GLN A 80 -2.73 6.39 -4.18
CA GLN A 80 -2.29 7.77 -4.40
C GLN A 80 -3.49 8.73 -4.53
N ASP A 81 -4.53 8.35 -5.26
CA ASP A 81 -5.76 9.13 -5.39
C ASP A 81 -6.48 9.30 -4.04
N TRP A 82 -6.59 8.23 -3.25
CA TRP A 82 -7.19 8.30 -1.91
C TRP A 82 -6.39 9.18 -0.94
N ILE A 83 -5.05 9.13 -0.98
CA ILE A 83 -4.19 10.00 -0.17
C ILE A 83 -4.38 11.48 -0.55
N GLN A 84 -4.51 11.80 -1.84
CA GLN A 84 -4.78 13.17 -2.26
C GLN A 84 -6.13 13.68 -1.74
N LYS A 85 -7.16 12.84 -1.80
CA LYS A 85 -8.47 13.17 -1.22
C LYS A 85 -8.37 13.38 0.30
N ALA A 86 -7.63 12.53 1.00
CA ALA A 86 -7.40 12.67 2.45
C ALA A 86 -6.72 14.00 2.78
N LYS A 87 -5.71 14.41 2.00
CA LYS A 87 -5.04 15.71 2.16
C LYS A 87 -6.00 16.88 1.93
N ILE A 88 -6.74 16.88 0.81
CA ILE A 88 -7.69 17.96 0.47
C ILE A 88 -8.76 18.10 1.56
N ARG A 89 -9.21 16.98 2.12
CA ARG A 89 -10.21 16.93 3.20
C ARG A 89 -9.61 17.16 4.59
N LYS A 90 -8.31 17.44 4.70
CA LYS A 90 -7.57 17.71 5.95
C LYS A 90 -7.64 16.56 6.96
N LEU A 91 -7.66 15.33 6.46
CA LEU A 91 -7.70 14.11 7.27
C LEU A 91 -6.31 13.54 7.54
N ILE A 92 -5.31 14.05 6.82
CA ILE A 92 -3.89 13.89 7.11
C ILE A 92 -3.23 15.26 7.06
N ASN A 93 -2.19 15.45 7.86
CA ASN A 93 -1.38 16.66 7.87
C ASN A 93 -0.30 16.63 6.77
N ASN A 94 0.43 17.73 6.60
CA ASN A 94 1.45 17.85 5.55
C ASN A 94 2.66 16.93 5.78
N GLU A 95 3.01 16.63 7.03
CA GLU A 95 4.12 15.74 7.38
C GLU A 95 3.77 14.29 7.06
N GLU A 96 2.57 13.83 7.46
CA GLU A 96 2.01 12.52 7.13
C GLU A 96 1.93 12.34 5.61
N TYR A 97 1.37 13.34 4.90
CA TYR A 97 1.29 13.30 3.44
C TYR A 97 2.68 13.21 2.79
N LYS A 98 3.65 13.99 3.25
CA LYS A 98 5.01 13.97 2.72
C LYS A 98 5.68 12.62 3.00
N TYR A 99 5.52 12.09 4.21
CA TYR A 99 6.07 10.79 4.58
C TYR A 99 5.52 9.68 3.68
N ILE A 100 4.20 9.66 3.44
CA ILE A 100 3.53 8.64 2.61
C ILE A 100 3.90 8.76 1.13
N MET A 101 4.07 9.97 0.60
CA MET A 101 4.24 10.18 -0.85
C MET A 101 5.71 10.18 -1.31
N VAL A 102 6.67 10.31 -0.39
CA VAL A 102 8.10 10.39 -0.70
C VAL A 102 8.85 9.09 -0.42
N ASN A 103 8.35 8.28 0.53
CA ASN A 103 8.92 6.98 0.88
C ASN A 103 8.18 5.84 0.18
#